data_AF-A0A5C6MQE3-F1
#
_entry.id   AF-A0A5C6MQE3-F1
#
_cell.length_a   1.000
_cell.length_b   1.000
_cell.length_c   1.000
_cell.angle_alpha   90.00
_cell.angle_beta   90.00
_cell.angle_gamma   90.00
#
_symmetry.space_group_name_H-M   'P 1'
#
loop_
_entity.id
_entity.type
_entity.pdbx_description
1 polymer ?
#
loop_
_entity_poly.entity_id
_entity_poly.type
_entity_poly.pdbx_seq_one_letter_code
_entity_poly.pdbx_strand_id
1 'polypeptide(L)'
;MHRNEFTTQVFSTTGATLTVYAPKRKKTVYVLSSMHSMIQTQDTTKKKPNTITLYNTTKCGVDVMDQMVREYTVRAGTRCWPVAVFYNMIDMAALNAHVLYQLCTGRQERRVDFLLELARELAQPSWVKTPNGPSLGLLVLERFAVRARAPVCTGQLAAGWCQWVALPQREPSRSGGATKYSRHRLPRLLDPLLLWLSP
;
A
#
# COMPACT_ATOMS: atom_id res chain seq x y z
N MET A 1 -32.03 -14.97 7.36
CA MET A 1 -31.51 -16.30 6.97
C MET A 1 -30.26 -16.64 7.77
N HIS A 2 -30.27 -17.72 8.55
CA HIS A 2 -29.12 -18.16 9.35
C HIS A 2 -28.26 -19.10 8.48
N ARG A 3 -27.08 -18.68 8.03
CA ARG A 3 -26.17 -19.53 7.24
C ARG A 3 -25.31 -20.40 8.14
N ASN A 4 -25.09 -21.65 7.73
CA ASN A 4 -24.19 -22.59 8.40
C ASN A 4 -22.73 -22.15 8.20
N GLU A 5 -21.88 -22.47 9.16
CA GLU A 5 -20.46 -22.10 9.13
C GLU A 5 -19.72 -22.87 8.03
N PHE A 6 -18.73 -22.22 7.41
CA PHE A 6 -17.93 -22.73 6.29
C PHE A 6 -18.76 -23.13 5.06
N THR A 7 -19.89 -22.45 4.86
CA THR A 7 -20.69 -22.58 3.64
C THR A 7 -20.30 -21.52 2.62
N THR A 8 -20.27 -21.93 1.35
CA THR A 8 -20.02 -21.06 0.21
C THR A 8 -21.20 -21.16 -0.75
N GLN A 9 -21.73 -20.02 -1.17
CA GLN A 9 -22.69 -19.89 -2.26
C GLN A 9 -22.05 -19.07 -3.38
N VAL A 10 -22.36 -19.42 -4.62
CA VAL A 10 -21.77 -18.80 -5.80
C VAL A 10 -22.90 -18.34 -6.70
N PHE A 11 -22.87 -17.07 -7.08
CA PHE A 11 -23.76 -16.50 -8.08
C PHE A 11 -22.89 -16.05 -9.25
N SER A 12 -23.16 -16.55 -10.45
CA SER A 12 -22.45 -16.14 -11.65
C SER A 12 -23.35 -15.31 -12.55
N THR A 13 -22.75 -14.30 -13.18
CA THR A 13 -23.33 -13.54 -14.28
C THR A 13 -22.32 -13.49 -15.42
N THR A 14 -22.72 -12.99 -16.59
CA THR A 14 -21.83 -12.82 -17.74
C THR A 14 -20.66 -11.90 -17.36
N GLY A 15 -19.46 -12.47 -17.19
CA GLY A 15 -18.23 -11.73 -16.91
C GLY A 15 -17.87 -11.51 -15.44
N ALA A 16 -18.69 -11.96 -14.48
CA ALA A 16 -18.35 -11.86 -13.06
C ALA A 16 -19.01 -12.94 -12.19
N THR A 17 -18.33 -13.28 -11.10
CA THR A 17 -18.77 -14.25 -10.11
C THR A 17 -18.79 -13.61 -8.72
N LEU A 18 -19.93 -13.69 -8.05
CA LEU A 18 -20.11 -13.31 -6.65
C LEU A 18 -20.02 -14.55 -5.76
N THR A 19 -18.98 -14.58 -4.94
CA THR A 19 -18.75 -15.62 -3.94
C THR A 19 -19.20 -15.13 -2.57
N VAL A 20 -20.09 -15.89 -1.95
CA VAL A 20 -20.67 -15.59 -0.63
C VAL A 20 -20.25 -16.67 0.35
N TYR A 21 -19.39 -16.33 1.29
CA TYR A 21 -18.78 -17.27 2.22
C TYR A 21 -19.12 -16.92 3.67
N ALA A 22 -19.52 -17.91 4.46
CA ALA A 22 -19.83 -17.74 5.88
C ALA A 22 -18.68 -18.28 6.76
N PRO A 23 -17.65 -17.48 7.09
CA PRO A 23 -16.52 -17.95 7.89
C PRO A 23 -16.86 -18.29 9.33
N LYS A 24 -17.95 -17.71 9.86
CA LYS A 24 -18.44 -17.88 11.24
C LYS A 24 -19.96 -17.77 11.26
N ARG A 25 -20.60 -18.34 12.27
CA ARG A 25 -22.04 -18.12 12.51
C ARG A 25 -22.34 -16.60 12.55
N LYS A 26 -23.39 -16.19 11.84
CA LYS A 26 -23.86 -14.78 11.71
C LYS A 26 -22.85 -13.81 11.05
N LYS A 27 -21.75 -14.29 10.46
CA LYS A 27 -20.83 -13.46 9.67
C LYS A 27 -20.72 -14.01 8.26
N THR A 28 -20.86 -13.12 7.28
CA THR A 28 -20.76 -13.48 5.86
C THR A 28 -19.84 -12.48 5.17
N VAL A 29 -19.00 -13.00 4.27
CA VAL A 29 -18.10 -12.26 3.41
C VAL A 29 -18.61 -12.39 1.98
N TYR A 30 -18.70 -11.27 1.29
CA TYR A 30 -19.08 -11.19 -0.11
C TYR A 30 -17.84 -10.76 -0.89
N VAL A 31 -17.49 -11.52 -1.93
CA VAL A 31 -16.39 -11.16 -2.84
C VAL A 31 -16.88 -11.27 -4.26
N LEU A 32 -16.83 -10.16 -4.99
CA LEU A 32 -17.12 -10.11 -6.41
C LEU A 32 -15.80 -10.19 -7.19
N SER A 33 -15.76 -11.02 -8.22
CA SER A 33 -14.57 -11.21 -9.04
C SER A 33 -14.93 -11.46 -10.50
N SER A 34 -14.30 -10.72 -11.41
CA SER A 34 -14.32 -11.00 -12.86
C SER A 34 -13.29 -12.04 -13.30
N MET A 35 -12.27 -12.32 -12.47
CA MET A 35 -11.17 -13.23 -12.82
C MET A 35 -11.48 -14.72 -12.63
N HIS A 36 -12.50 -15.06 -11.83
CA HIS A 36 -12.78 -16.44 -11.44
C HIS A 36 -14.02 -16.94 -12.18
N SER A 37 -13.82 -17.78 -13.18
CA SER A 37 -14.89 -18.51 -13.87
C SER A 37 -15.39 -19.72 -13.06
N MET A 38 -14.51 -20.33 -12.25
CA MET A 38 -14.85 -21.46 -11.38
C MET A 38 -14.36 -21.23 -9.96
N ILE A 39 -15.25 -21.47 -8.99
CA ILE A 39 -14.97 -21.35 -7.57
C ILE A 39 -14.64 -22.72 -7.00
N GLN A 40 -13.39 -22.88 -6.60
CA GLN A 40 -12.92 -24.08 -5.91
C GLN A 40 -12.77 -23.80 -4.43
N THR A 41 -13.06 -24.81 -3.62
CA THR A 41 -12.95 -24.72 -2.17
C THR A 41 -11.76 -25.53 -1.72
N GLN A 42 -10.94 -24.99 -0.81
CA GLN A 42 -9.79 -25.72 -0.27
C GLN A 42 -10.24 -26.87 0.63
N ASP A 43 -9.55 -28.02 0.55
CA ASP A 43 -9.71 -29.19 1.42
C ASP A 43 -9.11 -28.95 2.82
N THR A 44 -9.54 -27.87 3.45
CA THR A 44 -9.19 -27.51 4.82
C THR A 44 -10.45 -27.49 5.67
N THR A 45 -10.31 -27.59 6.99
CA THR A 45 -11.44 -27.50 7.94
C THR A 45 -12.30 -26.26 7.73
N LYS A 46 -11.71 -25.17 7.23
CA LYS A 46 -12.38 -23.89 6.99
C LYS A 46 -13.07 -23.79 5.63
N LYS A 47 -12.82 -24.72 4.69
CA LYS A 47 -13.44 -24.72 3.35
C LYS A 47 -13.44 -23.32 2.69
N LYS A 48 -12.28 -22.67 2.67
CA LYS A 48 -12.15 -21.33 2.09
C LYS A 48 -12.19 -21.40 0.56
N PRO A 49 -13.02 -20.59 -0.12
CA PRO A 49 -13.02 -20.54 -1.57
C PRO A 49 -11.78 -19.80 -2.10
N ASN A 50 -11.29 -20.23 -3.27
CA ASN A 50 -10.12 -19.68 -3.96
C ASN A 50 -10.19 -18.15 -4.12
N THR A 51 -11.35 -17.58 -4.44
CA THR A 51 -11.53 -16.12 -4.56
C THR A 51 -11.22 -15.37 -3.27
N ILE A 52 -11.56 -15.95 -2.11
CA ILE A 52 -11.27 -15.34 -0.81
C ILE A 52 -9.80 -15.49 -0.46
N THR A 53 -9.20 -16.63 -0.81
CA THR A 53 -7.76 -16.81 -0.65
C THR A 53 -7.00 -15.78 -1.48
N LEU A 54 -7.33 -15.65 -2.78
CA LEU A 54 -6.68 -14.69 -3.67
C LEU A 54 -6.86 -13.25 -3.18
N TYR A 55 -8.08 -12.86 -2.82
CA TYR A 55 -8.35 -11.53 -2.27
C TYR A 55 -7.51 -11.25 -1.02
N ASN A 56 -7.39 -12.21 -0.11
CA ASN A 56 -6.58 -12.01 1.10
C ASN A 56 -5.09 -11.87 0.81
N THR A 57 -4.58 -12.54 -0.22
CA THR A 57 -3.17 -12.42 -0.64
C THR A 57 -2.89 -11.06 -1.26
N THR A 58 -3.82 -10.48 -2.00
CA THR A 58 -3.58 -9.23 -2.75
C THR A 58 -4.01 -7.95 -2.01
N LYS A 59 -5.01 -8.03 -1.13
CA LYS A 59 -5.58 -6.84 -0.46
C LYS A 59 -4.62 -6.12 0.50
N CYS A 60 -3.53 -6.75 0.93
CA CYS A 60 -2.65 -6.22 1.96
C CYS A 60 -1.67 -5.14 1.45
N GLY A 61 -1.53 -4.94 0.13
CA GLY A 61 -0.52 -4.05 -0.42
C GLY A 61 -0.59 -2.62 0.14
N VAL A 62 -1.79 -2.05 0.21
CA VAL A 62 -1.99 -0.69 0.75
C VAL A 62 -1.70 -0.63 2.25
N ASP A 63 -2.13 -1.63 3.02
CA ASP A 63 -1.89 -1.69 4.47
C ASP A 63 -0.39 -1.78 4.79
N VAL A 64 0.34 -2.60 4.04
CA VAL A 64 1.79 -2.76 4.17
C VAL A 64 2.51 -1.47 3.81
N MET A 65 2.10 -0.83 2.71
CA MET A 65 2.64 0.47 2.29
C MET A 65 2.37 1.57 3.33
N ASP A 66 1.15 1.66 3.88
CA ASP A 66 0.81 2.62 4.94
C ASP A 66 1.62 2.37 6.21
N GLN A 67 1.82 1.10 6.61
CA GLN A 67 2.70 0.74 7.72
C GLN A 67 4.14 1.19 7.46
N MET A 68 4.67 0.95 6.27
CA MET A 68 6.02 1.38 5.89
C MET A 68 6.11 2.91 5.93
N VAL A 69 5.21 3.64 5.29
CA VAL A 69 5.22 5.11 5.30
C VAL A 69 5.25 5.67 6.72
N ARG A 70 4.45 5.11 7.62
CA ARG A 70 4.37 5.57 9.02
C ARG A 70 5.66 5.39 9.82
N GLU A 71 6.48 4.39 9.49
CA GLU A 71 7.74 4.12 10.20
C GLU A 71 8.77 5.24 10.02
N TYR A 72 8.80 5.86 8.84
CA TYR A 72 9.74 6.92 8.48
C TYR A 72 9.03 8.08 7.78
N THR A 73 8.09 8.70 8.50
CA THR A 73 7.28 9.80 7.99
C THR A 73 7.91 11.17 8.26
N VAL A 74 7.82 12.09 7.29
CA VAL A 74 8.18 13.51 7.46
C VAL A 74 7.02 14.36 7.99
N ARG A 75 5.87 13.75 8.27
CA ARG A 75 4.67 14.48 8.72
C ARG A 75 4.93 15.20 10.05
N ALA A 76 4.75 16.51 10.02
CA ALA A 76 4.65 17.34 11.21
C ALA A 76 3.19 17.71 11.50
N GLY A 77 2.87 17.99 12.78
CA GLY A 77 1.57 18.52 13.16
C GLY A 77 1.31 19.86 12.46
N THR A 78 0.31 19.90 11.58
CA THR A 78 -0.05 21.10 10.81
C THR A 78 -1.56 21.31 10.79
N ARG A 79 -1.98 22.58 10.75
CA ARG A 79 -3.39 22.98 10.57
C ARG A 79 -3.75 23.26 9.11
N CYS A 80 -2.76 23.24 8.22
CA CYS A 80 -2.93 23.51 6.81
C CYS A 80 -3.02 22.19 6.05
N TRP A 81 -4.24 21.80 5.63
CA TRP A 81 -4.45 20.56 4.88
C TRP A 81 -3.55 20.41 3.63
N PRO A 82 -3.20 21.47 2.87
CA PRO A 82 -2.31 21.32 1.72
C PRO A 82 -0.91 20.87 2.12
N VAL A 83 -0.42 21.36 3.27
CA VAL A 83 0.89 20.99 3.82
C VAL A 83 0.87 19.53 4.28
N ALA A 84 -0.23 19.07 4.88
CA ALA A 84 -0.38 17.67 5.24
C ALA A 84 -0.37 16.74 4.01
N VAL A 85 -1.02 17.14 2.92
CA VAL A 85 -0.98 16.42 1.64
C VAL A 85 0.45 16.42 1.07
N PHE A 86 1.16 17.55 1.14
CA PHE A 86 2.54 17.64 0.71
C PHE A 86 3.48 16.67 1.44
N TYR A 87 3.35 16.54 2.77
CA TYR A 87 4.12 15.54 3.52
C TYR A 87 3.82 14.11 3.09
N ASN A 88 2.55 13.78 2.84
CA ASN A 88 2.19 12.45 2.32
C ASN A 88 2.83 12.20 0.93
N MET A 89 2.88 13.22 0.06
CA MET A 89 3.54 13.09 -1.25
C MET A 89 5.04 12.81 -1.12
N ILE A 90 5.73 13.47 -0.19
CA ILE A 90 7.15 13.22 0.07
C ILE A 90 7.38 11.79 0.56
N ASP A 91 6.60 11.33 1.54
CA ASP A 91 6.75 9.99 2.10
C ASP A 91 6.54 8.90 1.03
N MET A 92 5.53 9.07 0.18
CA MET A 92 5.23 8.15 -0.92
C MET A 92 6.32 8.19 -2.01
N ALA A 93 6.81 9.39 -2.36
CA ALA A 93 7.90 9.54 -3.32
C ALA A 93 9.18 8.86 -2.84
N ALA A 94 9.50 8.99 -1.55
CA ALA A 94 10.68 8.35 -0.96
C ALA A 94 10.59 6.83 -0.91
N LEU A 95 9.42 6.29 -0.59
CA LEU A 95 9.19 4.84 -0.64
C LEU A 95 9.32 4.31 -2.07
N ASN A 96 8.70 4.99 -3.05
CA ASN A 96 8.79 4.60 -4.45
C ASN A 96 10.23 4.68 -4.99
N ALA A 97 10.97 5.72 -4.64
CA ALA A 97 12.38 5.87 -5.03
C ALA A 97 13.26 4.77 -4.43
N HIS A 98 13.01 4.37 -3.17
CA HIS A 98 13.72 3.27 -2.54
C HIS A 98 13.46 1.94 -3.24
N VAL A 99 12.20 1.64 -3.55
CA VAL A 99 11.80 0.44 -4.30
C VAL A 99 12.47 0.41 -5.67
N LEU A 100 12.42 1.51 -6.42
CA LEU A 100 13.06 1.60 -7.74
C LEU A 100 14.57 1.44 -7.65
N TYR A 101 15.21 2.08 -6.66
CA TYR A 101 16.65 1.94 -6.44
C TYR A 101 17.07 0.48 -6.22
N GLN A 102 16.34 -0.26 -5.37
CA GLN A 102 16.63 -1.67 -5.13
C GLN A 102 16.42 -2.53 -6.39
N LEU A 103 15.38 -2.26 -7.17
CA LEU A 103 15.10 -2.97 -8.43
C LEU A 103 16.15 -2.70 -9.51
N CYS A 104 16.55 -1.45 -9.69
CA CYS A 104 17.49 -1.05 -10.73
C CYS A 104 18.93 -1.41 -10.41
N THR A 105 19.31 -1.41 -9.13
CA THR A 105 20.70 -1.70 -8.72
C THR A 105 20.91 -3.14 -8.27
N GLY A 106 19.83 -3.88 -7.98
CA GLY A 106 19.89 -5.20 -7.34
C GLY A 106 20.41 -5.17 -5.90
N ARG A 107 20.67 -3.98 -5.33
CA ARG A 107 21.23 -3.84 -3.97
C ARG A 107 20.10 -3.87 -2.94
N GLN A 108 20.30 -4.65 -1.88
CA GLN A 108 19.45 -4.63 -0.70
C GLN A 108 20.03 -3.65 0.31
N GLU A 109 19.59 -2.39 0.23
CA GLU A 109 19.92 -1.35 1.19
C GLU A 109 18.79 -1.21 2.22
N ARG A 110 19.12 -0.97 3.50
CA ARG A 110 18.09 -0.68 4.50
C ARG A 110 17.45 0.68 4.20
N ARG A 111 16.14 0.78 4.39
CA ARG A 111 15.41 2.02 4.07
C ARG A 111 15.92 3.25 4.81
N VAL A 112 16.31 3.11 6.08
CA VAL A 112 16.87 4.24 6.84
C VAL A 112 18.16 4.79 6.24
N ASP A 113 19.04 3.91 5.73
CA ASP A 113 20.31 4.32 5.12
C ASP A 113 20.04 5.04 3.79
N PHE A 114 19.11 4.51 2.99
CA PHE A 114 18.65 5.14 1.76
C PHE A 114 18.09 6.55 2.02
N LEU A 115 17.23 6.71 3.03
CA LEU A 115 16.62 8.00 3.37
C LEU A 115 17.64 9.00 3.91
N LEU A 116 18.60 8.55 4.73
CA LEU A 116 19.67 9.39 5.26
C LEU A 116 20.53 9.96 4.14
N GLU A 117 20.90 9.12 3.18
CA GLU A 117 21.73 9.54 2.06
C GLU A 117 20.95 10.43 1.09
N LEU A 118 19.68 10.10 0.83
CA LEU A 118 18.78 10.97 0.07
C LEU A 118 18.67 12.37 0.73
N ALA A 119 18.51 12.43 2.06
CA ALA A 119 18.44 13.70 2.78
C ALA A 119 19.73 14.51 2.64
N ARG A 120 20.91 13.86 2.68
CA ARG A 120 22.20 14.51 2.45
C ARG A 120 22.31 15.09 1.04
N GLU A 121 21.87 14.35 0.02
CA GLU A 121 21.86 14.83 -1.37
C GLU A 121 20.93 16.03 -1.56
N LEU A 122 19.74 16.00 -0.96
CA LEU A 122 18.78 17.09 -1.00
C LEU A 122 19.26 18.34 -0.24
N ALA A 123 20.07 18.17 0.80
CA ALA A 123 20.61 19.26 1.60
C ALA A 123 21.82 19.98 0.96
N GLN A 124 22.35 19.49 -0.16
CA GLN A 124 23.51 20.11 -0.80
C GLN A 124 23.18 21.52 -1.32
N PRO A 125 23.96 22.56 -0.96
CA PRO A 125 23.65 23.96 -1.28
C PRO A 125 23.93 24.35 -2.74
N SER A 126 24.43 23.44 -3.58
CA SER A 126 24.76 23.70 -4.98
C SER A 126 23.56 24.10 -5.86
N TRP A 127 22.33 24.04 -5.34
CA TRP A 127 21.10 24.15 -6.12
C TRP A 127 20.27 25.42 -5.88
N VAL A 128 20.59 26.21 -4.84
CA VAL A 128 19.83 27.44 -4.47
C VAL A 128 20.19 28.65 -5.35
N LYS A 129 21.19 28.54 -6.24
CA LYS A 129 21.79 29.69 -6.94
C LYS A 129 21.28 29.96 -8.36
N THR A 130 20.24 29.29 -8.86
CA THR A 130 19.70 29.63 -10.19
C THR A 130 18.67 30.76 -10.08
N PRO A 131 18.87 31.92 -10.75
CA PRO A 131 17.93 33.05 -10.67
C PRO A 131 16.50 32.71 -11.16
N ASN A 132 16.37 31.63 -11.95
CA ASN A 132 15.13 31.14 -12.56
C ASN A 132 14.89 29.64 -12.25
N GLY A 133 15.24 29.18 -11.05
CA GLY A 133 15.17 27.76 -10.68
C GLY A 133 13.75 27.16 -10.75
N PRO A 134 13.59 25.86 -11.04
CA PRO A 134 12.30 25.21 -10.99
C PRO A 134 11.67 25.32 -9.59
N SER A 135 10.35 25.33 -9.51
CA SER A 135 9.65 25.32 -8.21
C SER A 135 10.18 24.19 -7.31
N LEU A 136 10.25 24.43 -6.00
CA LEU A 136 10.75 23.47 -4.99
C LEU A 136 10.15 22.06 -5.17
N GLY A 137 8.89 21.96 -5.61
CA GLY A 137 8.23 20.67 -5.88
C GLY A 137 8.81 19.89 -7.07
N LEU A 138 9.22 20.57 -8.14
CA LEU A 138 9.80 19.92 -9.33
C LEU A 138 11.23 19.43 -9.05
N LEU A 139 12.01 20.23 -8.32
CA LEU A 139 13.38 19.88 -7.92
C LEU A 139 13.44 18.64 -7.01
N VAL A 140 12.49 18.53 -6.07
CA VAL A 140 12.40 17.39 -5.17
C VAL A 140 12.13 16.10 -5.96
N LEU A 141 11.15 16.13 -6.88
CA LEU A 141 10.78 14.98 -7.71
C LEU A 141 11.89 14.53 -8.68
N GLU A 142 12.60 15.46 -9.32
CA GLU A 142 13.74 15.12 -10.19
C GLU A 142 14.87 14.43 -9.40
N ARG A 143 15.13 14.85 -8.16
CA ARG A 143 16.19 14.24 -7.34
C ARG A 143 15.82 12.86 -6.82
N PHE A 144 14.55 12.64 -6.51
CA PHE A 144 14.02 11.28 -6.30
C PHE A 144 14.32 10.39 -7.51
N ALA A 145 14.14 10.90 -8.74
CA ALA A 145 14.44 10.15 -9.96
C ALA A 145 15.95 9.91 -10.17
N VAL A 146 16.80 10.91 -9.88
CA VAL A 146 18.27 10.80 -9.99
C VAL A 146 18.83 9.71 -9.08
N ARG A 147 18.44 9.70 -7.79
CA ARG A 147 18.89 8.67 -6.84
C ARG A 147 18.30 7.30 -7.19
N ALA A 148 17.03 7.25 -7.59
CA ALA A 148 16.41 6.02 -8.05
C ALA A 148 17.09 5.43 -9.31
N ARG A 149 18.02 6.19 -9.96
CA ARG A 149 18.61 5.86 -11.27
C ARG A 149 17.54 5.49 -12.30
N ALA A 150 16.35 6.06 -12.15
CA ALA A 150 15.22 5.75 -13.01
C ALA A 150 15.35 6.63 -14.26
N PRO A 151 15.47 6.08 -15.48
CA PRO A 151 15.06 6.84 -16.65
C PRO A 151 13.59 7.16 -16.43
N VAL A 152 13.21 8.44 -16.50
CA VAL A 152 11.81 8.87 -16.42
C VAL A 152 11.11 8.42 -17.71
N CYS A 153 10.85 7.13 -17.82
CA CYS A 153 10.01 6.52 -18.83
C CYS A 153 8.66 6.30 -18.16
N THR A 154 7.70 7.16 -18.50
CA THR A 154 6.32 7.20 -17.98
C THR A 154 5.53 5.89 -18.08
N GLY A 155 6.07 4.84 -18.74
CA GLY A 155 5.45 3.51 -18.86
C GLY A 155 5.86 2.46 -17.82
N GLN A 156 6.93 2.65 -17.02
CA GLN A 156 7.43 1.59 -16.12
C GLN A 156 6.85 1.63 -14.70
N LEU A 157 6.27 2.75 -14.27
CA LEU A 157 5.64 2.86 -12.94
C LEU A 157 4.44 1.91 -12.81
N ALA A 158 3.60 1.78 -13.83
CA ALA A 158 2.47 0.85 -13.80
C ALA A 158 2.90 -0.62 -13.70
N ALA A 159 3.95 -1.00 -14.43
CA ALA A 159 4.50 -2.35 -14.38
C ALA A 159 5.18 -2.64 -13.02
N GLY A 160 5.91 -1.66 -12.47
CA GLY A 160 6.55 -1.76 -11.15
C GLY A 160 5.54 -1.94 -10.01
N TRP A 161 4.40 -1.25 -10.05
CA TRP A 161 3.32 -1.42 -9.08
C TRP A 161 2.69 -2.83 -9.14
N CYS A 162 2.39 -3.34 -10.34
CA CYS A 162 1.86 -4.69 -10.51
C CYS A 162 2.86 -5.78 -10.08
N GLN A 163 4.15 -5.59 -10.37
CA GLN A 163 5.23 -6.51 -9.96
C GLN A 163 5.38 -6.52 -8.43
N TRP A 164 5.27 -5.38 -7.75
CA TRP A 164 5.38 -5.27 -6.30
C TRP A 164 4.22 -5.92 -5.56
N VAL A 165 2.98 -5.74 -6.06
CA VAL A 165 1.77 -6.39 -5.51
C VAL A 165 1.83 -7.91 -5.68
N ALA A 166 2.53 -8.41 -6.70
CA ALA A 166 2.66 -9.84 -6.99
C ALA A 166 3.86 -10.53 -6.33
N LEU A 167 4.80 -9.77 -5.73
CA LEU A 167 5.98 -10.33 -5.07
C LEU A 167 5.61 -10.93 -3.70
N PRO A 168 5.91 -12.21 -3.44
CA PRO A 168 5.73 -12.80 -2.13
C PRO A 168 6.70 -12.15 -1.15
N GLN A 169 6.20 -11.23 -0.32
CA GLN A 169 6.98 -10.60 0.74
C GLN A 169 7.29 -11.64 1.81
N ARG A 170 8.58 -11.94 1.97
CA ARG A 170 9.09 -12.88 2.97
C ARG A 170 8.78 -12.33 4.36
N GLU A 171 8.04 -13.09 5.18
CA GLU A 171 7.74 -12.66 6.55
C GLU A 171 9.03 -12.35 7.32
N PRO A 172 9.05 -11.31 8.17
CA PRO A 172 10.14 -11.11 9.12
C PRO A 172 10.20 -12.35 10.02
N SER A 173 11.36 -13.00 10.06
CA SER A 173 11.66 -14.09 10.97
C SER A 173 11.31 -13.69 12.41
N ARG A 174 10.24 -14.26 12.94
CA ARG A 174 9.83 -14.11 14.33
C ARG A 174 10.83 -14.83 15.23
N SER A 175 11.72 -14.08 15.86
CA SER A 175 12.36 -14.47 17.10
C SER A 175 12.21 -13.33 18.10
N GLY A 176 11.36 -13.53 19.11
CA GLY A 176 11.35 -12.69 20.32
C GLY A 176 9.99 -12.10 20.71
N GLY A 177 9.39 -12.70 21.76
CA GLY A 177 8.68 -11.97 22.83
C GLY A 177 7.45 -11.14 22.47
N ALA A 178 6.27 -11.71 22.68
CA ALA A 178 5.02 -10.97 22.74
C ALA A 178 5.02 -9.96 23.91
N THR A 179 4.93 -8.67 23.61
CA THR A 179 4.49 -7.64 24.56
C THR A 179 3.17 -7.04 24.09
N LYS A 180 2.14 -7.24 24.91
CA LYS A 180 0.81 -6.65 24.77
C LYS A 180 0.94 -5.13 24.88
N TYR A 181 0.46 -4.38 23.88
CA TYR A 181 0.21 -2.95 24.02
C TYR A 181 -1.29 -2.67 24.02
N SER A 182 -1.75 -2.15 25.16
CA SER A 182 -3.13 -1.73 25.42
C SER A 182 -3.57 -0.60 24.51
N ARG A 183 -4.75 -0.76 23.90
CA ARG A 183 -5.49 0.33 23.26
C ARG A 183 -5.94 1.33 24.32
N HIS A 184 -5.35 2.52 24.33
CA HIS A 184 -6.02 3.69 24.88
C HIS A 184 -6.70 4.47 23.75
N ARG A 185 -7.97 4.77 24.01
CA ARG A 185 -8.93 5.49 23.17
C ARG A 185 -8.43 6.88 22.81
N LEU A 186 -8.57 7.25 21.53
CA LEU A 186 -8.86 8.62 21.12
C LEU A 186 -10.17 8.62 20.30
N PRO A 187 -10.99 9.68 20.41
CA PRO A 187 -12.39 9.66 20.01
C PRO A 187 -12.55 9.73 18.49
N ARG A 188 -13.59 9.05 18.00
CA ARG A 188 -14.10 9.19 16.63
C ARG A 188 -14.65 10.61 16.47
N LEU A 189 -13.92 11.47 15.77
CA LEU A 189 -14.51 12.62 15.10
C LEU A 189 -15.13 12.12 13.79
N LEU A 190 -16.31 12.67 13.49
CA LEU A 190 -17.23 12.25 12.44
C LEU A 190 -16.63 12.29 11.03
N ASP A 191 -17.06 11.32 10.21
CA ASP A 191 -16.89 11.21 8.77
C ASP A 191 -17.42 12.45 8.01
N PRO A 192 -16.63 13.06 7.10
CA PRO A 192 -17.16 13.97 6.08
C PRO A 192 -17.28 13.37 4.67
N LEU A 193 -17.04 12.07 4.46
CA LEU A 193 -17.02 11.47 3.12
C LEU A 193 -18.38 10.92 2.63
N LEU A 194 -19.49 11.51 3.07
CA LEU A 194 -20.85 11.04 2.72
C LEU A 194 -21.73 12.12 2.08
N LEU A 195 -21.14 13.03 1.28
CA LEU A 195 -21.92 14.05 0.56
C LEU A 195 -21.59 14.26 -0.92
N TRP A 196 -20.84 13.37 -1.55
CA TRP A 196 -20.67 13.40 -3.00
C TRP A 196 -20.76 11.99 -3.53
N LEU A 197 -21.99 11.56 -3.86
CA LEU A 197 -22.35 10.61 -4.92
C LEU A 197 -23.82 10.20 -4.75
N SER A 198 -24.71 10.96 -5.36
CA SER A 198 -25.90 10.45 -6.03
C SER A 198 -26.23 11.41 -7.19
N PRO A 199 -26.79 10.90 -8.29
CA PRO A 199 -26.89 11.60 -9.58
C PRO A 199 -27.75 12.86 -9.52
#